data_AF-A0A565BQR5-F1
#
_entry.id   AF-A0A565BQR5-F1
#
_cell.length_a   1.000
_cell.length_b   1.000
_cell.length_c   1.000
_cell.angle_alpha   90.00
_cell.angle_beta   90.00
_cell.angle_gamma   90.00
#
_symmetry.space_group_name_H-M   'P 1'
#
loop_
_entity.id
_entity.type
_entity.pdbx_description
1 polymer ?
#
loop_
_entity_poly.entity_id
_entity_poly.type
_entity_poly.pdbx_seq_one_letter_code
_entity_poly.pdbx_strand_id
1 'polypeptide(L)'
;MMPSSNVRQRFLQRLTEYNRHEVEVVGDENCQFRATAHQLGSSELHMDVREQLRENQASYEEVVTTDYIQYCDAMARDIEWGNHFTLQAASYMFGVVINVLCVVTSTNYMNLVQVRRQGEHGEDCR
;
A
#
# COMPACT_ATOMS: atom_id res chain seq x y z
N MET A 1 15.20 -11.78 -6.49
CA MET A 1 15.87 -11.74 -7.81
C MET A 1 15.82 -10.29 -8.28
N MET A 2 16.96 -9.64 -8.53
CA MET A 2 16.94 -8.21 -8.91
C MET A 2 16.38 -8.02 -10.33
N PRO A 3 15.67 -6.90 -10.62
CA PRO A 3 15.25 -6.58 -11.97
C PRO A 3 16.46 -6.47 -12.91
N SER A 4 16.27 -6.74 -14.20
CA SER A 4 17.29 -6.39 -15.20
C SER A 4 17.54 -4.89 -15.19
N SER A 5 18.77 -4.46 -15.47
CA SER A 5 19.21 -3.06 -15.33
C SER A 5 18.31 -2.06 -16.06
N ASN A 6 17.78 -2.46 -17.24
CA ASN A 6 16.82 -1.67 -18.01
C ASN A 6 15.52 -1.37 -17.24
N VAL A 7 14.97 -2.35 -16.50
CA VAL A 7 13.72 -2.19 -15.74
C VAL A 7 13.90 -1.19 -14.61
N ARG A 8 14.94 -1.34 -13.77
CA ARG A 8 15.15 -0.41 -12.65
C ARG A 8 15.50 0.99 -13.13
N GLN A 9 16.29 1.13 -14.20
CA GLN A 9 16.59 2.45 -14.77
C GLN A 9 15.31 3.16 -15.27
N ARG A 10 14.39 2.44 -15.92
CA ARG A 10 13.10 2.99 -16.38
C ARG A 10 12.15 3.36 -15.23
N PHE A 11 12.13 2.59 -14.15
CA PHE A 11 11.39 2.92 -12.93
C PHE A 11 11.90 4.25 -12.32
N LEU A 12 13.22 4.37 -12.14
CA LEU A 12 13.85 5.58 -11.61
C LEU A 12 13.62 6.81 -12.52
N GLN A 13 13.75 6.66 -13.83
CA GLN A 13 13.40 7.73 -14.79
C GLN A 13 11.96 8.23 -14.57
N ARG A 14 11.01 7.32 -14.35
CA ARG A 14 9.59 7.64 -14.22
C ARG A 14 9.23 8.23 -12.86
N LEU A 15 9.94 7.87 -11.79
CA LEU A 15 9.89 8.62 -10.54
C LEU A 15 10.34 10.08 -10.77
N THR A 16 11.42 10.31 -11.52
CA THR A 16 11.87 11.66 -11.89
C THR A 16 10.83 12.41 -12.72
N GLU A 17 10.15 11.77 -13.68
CA GLU A 17 9.05 12.38 -14.44
C GLU A 17 7.88 12.85 -13.54
N TYR A 18 7.62 12.16 -12.42
CA TYR A 18 6.64 12.58 -11.40
C TYR A 18 7.21 13.53 -10.33
N ASN A 19 8.45 14.02 -10.48
CA ASN A 19 9.20 14.75 -9.44
C ASN A 19 9.23 13.98 -8.09
N ARG A 20 9.64 12.72 -8.14
CA ARG A 20 9.84 11.81 -6.99
C ARG A 20 11.19 11.11 -7.10
N HIS A 21 11.61 10.47 -6.02
CA HIS A 21 12.78 9.59 -5.97
C HIS A 21 12.46 8.32 -5.17
N GLU A 22 13.25 7.27 -5.36
CA GLU A 22 13.16 6.03 -4.60
C GLU A 22 13.82 6.21 -3.23
N VAL A 23 13.13 5.77 -2.16
CA VAL A 23 13.73 5.60 -0.83
C VAL A 23 13.62 4.12 -0.48
N GLU A 24 14.76 3.49 -0.25
CA GLU A 24 14.82 2.05 0.08
C GLU A 24 14.45 1.82 1.54
N VAL A 25 13.52 0.90 1.79
CA VAL A 25 13.14 0.42 3.12
C VAL A 25 13.60 -1.02 3.31
N VAL A 26 13.66 -1.50 4.56
CA VAL A 26 13.97 -2.91 4.85
C VAL A 26 12.97 -3.81 4.11
N GLY A 27 13.50 -4.70 3.27
CA GLY A 27 12.73 -5.69 2.51
C GLY A 27 12.30 -6.89 3.34
N ASP A 28 11.68 -6.63 4.49
CA ASP A 28 11.07 -7.65 5.36
C ASP A 28 9.55 -7.71 5.14
N GLU A 29 8.87 -8.58 5.89
CA GLU A 29 7.42 -8.80 5.81
C GLU A 29 6.60 -7.54 6.18
N ASN A 30 7.21 -6.60 6.93
CA ASN A 30 6.63 -5.31 7.27
C ASN A 30 6.94 -4.20 6.23
N CYS A 31 7.64 -4.50 5.13
CA CYS A 31 8.09 -3.48 4.16
C CYS A 31 6.99 -2.53 3.68
N GLN A 32 5.73 -2.98 3.53
CA GLN A 32 4.60 -2.12 3.19
C GLN A 32 4.34 -1.08 4.30
N PHE A 33 4.23 -1.53 5.55
CA PHE A 33 4.02 -0.65 6.71
C PHE A 33 5.21 0.31 6.90
N ARG A 34 6.45 -0.15 6.65
CA ARG A 34 7.65 0.70 6.69
C ARG A 34 7.60 1.80 5.61
N ALA A 35 7.16 1.46 4.40
CA ALA A 35 7.04 2.42 3.31
C ALA A 35 5.94 3.47 3.57
N THR A 36 4.77 3.08 4.06
CA THR A 36 3.70 4.02 4.41
C THR A 36 4.06 4.86 5.63
N ALA A 37 4.62 4.27 6.69
CA ALA A 37 5.14 4.98 7.86
C ALA A 37 6.16 6.07 7.48
N HIS A 38 7.12 5.75 6.59
CA HIS A 38 8.10 6.72 6.10
C HIS A 38 7.45 7.88 5.33
N GLN A 39 6.44 7.62 4.49
CA GLN A 39 5.78 8.68 3.70
C GLN A 39 4.81 9.54 4.54
N LEU A 40 4.26 9.00 5.63
CA LEU A 40 3.26 9.67 6.46
C LEU A 40 3.80 10.18 7.80
N GLY A 41 5.05 9.85 8.16
CA GLY A 41 5.74 10.40 9.33
C GLY A 41 5.31 9.81 10.68
N SER A 42 4.58 8.68 10.69
CA SER A 42 4.12 7.99 11.90
C SER A 42 4.77 6.61 12.02
N SER A 43 5.43 6.34 13.16
CA SER A 43 5.95 5.01 13.50
C SER A 43 4.83 4.03 13.86
N GLU A 44 3.82 4.51 14.62
CA GLU A 44 2.72 3.68 15.13
C GLU A 44 1.66 3.36 14.06
N LEU A 45 1.85 3.82 12.82
CA LEU A 45 0.92 3.64 11.70
C LEU A 45 0.48 2.19 11.47
N HIS A 46 1.35 1.21 11.79
CA HIS A 46 0.99 -0.20 11.71
C HIS A 46 -0.05 -0.61 12.75
N MET A 47 -0.13 0.04 13.92
CA MET A 47 -1.20 -0.15 14.90
C MET A 47 -2.49 0.50 14.42
N ASP A 48 -2.45 1.79 14.02
CA ASP A 48 -3.62 2.55 13.52
C ASP A 48 -4.37 1.78 12.41
N VAL A 49 -3.61 1.19 11.47
CA VAL A 49 -4.13 0.38 10.36
C VAL A 49 -4.70 -0.97 10.83
N ARG A 50 -4.07 -1.62 11.81
CA ARG A 50 -4.51 -2.92 12.38
C ARG A 50 -5.67 -2.76 13.38
N GLU A 51 -5.95 -1.54 13.84
CA GLU A 51 -7.16 -1.16 14.59
C GLU A 51 -8.31 -0.79 13.65
N GLN A 52 -8.09 0.09 12.66
CA GLN A 52 -9.12 0.50 11.71
C GLN A 52 -9.78 -0.70 11.00
N LEU A 53 -9.00 -1.70 10.58
CA LEU A 53 -9.55 -2.91 9.96
C LEU A 53 -10.53 -3.62 10.91
N ARG A 54 -10.12 -3.83 12.17
CA ARG A 54 -10.94 -4.50 13.19
C ARG A 54 -12.23 -3.73 13.49
N GLU A 55 -12.17 -2.40 13.57
CA GLU A 55 -13.36 -1.57 13.81
C GLU A 55 -14.32 -1.52 12.61
N ASN A 56 -13.79 -1.59 11.38
CA ASN A 56 -14.56 -1.38 10.15
C ASN A 56 -14.89 -2.71 9.41
N GLN A 57 -15.01 -3.82 10.16
CA GLN A 57 -15.29 -5.18 9.63
C GLN A 57 -16.31 -5.21 8.49
N ALA A 58 -17.46 -4.54 8.65
CA ALA A 58 -18.55 -4.52 7.67
C ALA A 58 -18.18 -3.89 6.30
N SER A 59 -17.06 -3.17 6.19
CA SER A 59 -16.55 -2.63 4.92
C SER A 59 -15.63 -3.61 4.17
N TYR A 60 -15.17 -4.68 4.84
CA TYR A 60 -14.15 -5.61 4.33
C TYR A 60 -14.60 -7.08 4.33
N GLU A 61 -15.53 -7.48 5.20
CA GLU A 61 -15.95 -8.87 5.38
C GLU A 61 -16.52 -9.52 4.10
N GLU A 62 -17.27 -8.77 3.29
CA GLU A 62 -17.82 -9.28 2.02
C GLU A 62 -16.76 -9.49 0.91
N VAL A 63 -15.55 -8.96 1.09
CA VAL A 63 -14.47 -8.99 0.06
C VAL A 63 -13.20 -9.72 0.52
N VAL A 64 -13.08 -10.04 1.81
CA VAL A 64 -12.04 -10.95 2.33
C VAL A 64 -12.48 -12.40 2.06
N THR A 65 -11.60 -13.21 1.48
CA THR A 65 -11.91 -14.60 1.07
C THR A 65 -11.70 -15.63 2.18
N THR A 66 -11.19 -15.22 3.33
CA THR A 66 -11.08 -16.01 4.56
C THR A 66 -12.13 -15.56 5.58
N ASP A 67 -12.26 -16.29 6.69
CA ASP A 67 -12.94 -15.76 7.88
C ASP A 67 -12.30 -14.42 8.31
N TYR A 68 -13.13 -13.42 8.64
CA TYR A 68 -12.65 -12.06 8.90
C TYR A 68 -11.94 -11.92 10.26
N ILE A 69 -12.34 -12.72 11.26
CA ILE A 69 -11.69 -12.73 12.57
C ILE A 69 -10.31 -13.35 12.42
N GLN A 70 -10.18 -14.47 11.68
CA GLN A 70 -8.90 -15.08 11.34
C GLN A 70 -8.01 -14.13 10.52
N TYR A 71 -8.58 -13.32 9.63
CA TYR A 71 -7.84 -12.27 8.90
C TYR A 71 -7.30 -11.20 9.86
N CYS A 72 -8.11 -10.72 10.81
CA CYS A 72 -7.67 -9.76 11.82
C CYS A 72 -6.62 -10.35 12.79
N ASP A 73 -6.75 -11.62 13.17
CA ASP A 73 -5.80 -12.33 14.05
C ASP A 73 -4.48 -12.69 13.35
N ALA A 74 -4.49 -12.83 12.02
CA ALA A 74 -3.29 -12.83 11.20
C ALA A 74 -2.67 -11.43 11.18
N MET A 75 -3.44 -10.42 10.77
CA MET A 75 -3.00 -9.02 10.67
C MET A 75 -2.55 -8.41 12.01
N ALA A 76 -2.90 -8.99 13.16
CA ALA A 76 -2.38 -8.60 14.46
C ALA A 76 -0.91 -9.00 14.71
N ARG A 77 -0.31 -9.84 13.86
CA ARG A 77 1.05 -10.39 14.05
C ARG A 77 2.12 -9.49 13.47
N ASP A 78 3.26 -9.41 14.16
CA ASP A 78 4.40 -8.54 13.85
C ASP A 78 5.18 -8.92 12.57
N ILE A 79 4.72 -9.93 11.82
CA ILE A 79 5.39 -10.46 10.60
C ILE A 79 4.33 -10.77 9.50
N GLU A 80 3.09 -10.26 9.64
CA GLU A 80 2.03 -10.49 8.64
C GLU A 80 2.11 -9.51 7.47
N TRP A 81 1.95 -10.02 6.25
CA TRP A 81 2.17 -9.24 5.03
C TRP A 81 1.03 -8.26 4.76
N GLY A 82 1.35 -6.96 4.70
CA GLY A 82 0.41 -5.94 4.23
C GLY A 82 -0.10 -6.22 2.81
N ASN A 83 -1.39 -5.99 2.58
CA ASN A 83 -2.10 -6.28 1.33
C ASN A 83 -2.76 -5.01 0.76
N HIS A 84 -3.89 -5.10 0.04
CA HIS A 84 -4.60 -3.93 -0.48
C HIS A 84 -5.58 -3.31 0.52
N PHE A 85 -6.13 -4.10 1.46
CA PHE A 85 -6.99 -3.59 2.53
C PHE A 85 -6.20 -2.76 3.55
N THR A 86 -4.97 -3.15 3.90
CA THR A 86 -4.09 -2.34 4.77
C THR A 86 -3.72 -0.99 4.15
N LEU A 87 -3.58 -0.92 2.82
CA LEU A 87 -3.41 0.35 2.10
C LEU A 87 -4.71 1.18 2.08
N GLN A 88 -5.87 0.54 1.98
CA GLN A 88 -7.16 1.23 2.01
C GLN A 88 -7.49 1.77 3.41
N ALA A 89 -7.15 1.01 4.46
CA ALA A 89 -7.20 1.41 5.85
C ALA A 89 -6.27 2.61 6.12
N ALA A 90 -5.03 2.58 5.63
CA ALA A 90 -4.11 3.72 5.72
C ALA A 90 -4.63 4.95 4.95
N SER A 91 -5.19 4.75 3.75
CA SER A 91 -5.85 5.82 2.98
C SER A 91 -7.01 6.46 3.74
N TYR A 92 -7.82 5.64 4.41
CA TYR A 92 -8.93 6.07 5.26
C TYR A 92 -8.46 6.86 6.49
N MET A 93 -7.54 6.29 7.29
CA MET A 93 -7.10 6.87 8.57
C MET A 93 -6.38 8.21 8.41
N PHE A 94 -5.53 8.33 7.39
CA PHE A 94 -4.71 9.52 7.17
C PHE A 94 -5.34 10.52 6.17
N GLY A 95 -6.48 10.17 5.56
CA GLY A 95 -7.17 11.05 4.60
C GLY A 95 -6.38 11.29 3.31
N VAL A 96 -5.64 10.28 2.83
CA VAL A 96 -4.67 10.40 1.74
C VAL A 96 -4.96 9.46 0.58
N VAL A 97 -4.61 9.86 -0.65
CA VAL A 97 -4.57 8.97 -1.82
C VAL A 97 -3.18 8.30 -1.89
N ILE A 98 -3.13 6.99 -1.65
CA ILE A 98 -1.88 6.23 -1.77
C ILE A 98 -1.66 5.85 -3.24
N ASN A 99 -0.51 6.25 -3.78
CA ASN A 99 -0.15 6.05 -5.18
C ASN A 99 0.85 4.89 -5.30
N VAL A 100 0.38 3.71 -5.69
CA VAL A 100 1.20 2.51 -5.89
C VAL A 100 1.71 2.47 -7.33
N LEU A 101 3.00 2.72 -7.53
CA LEU A 101 3.67 2.61 -8.83
C LEU A 101 4.38 1.25 -8.93
N CYS A 102 4.05 0.45 -9.95
CA CYS A 102 4.72 -0.85 -10.19
C CYS A 102 5.11 -1.05 -11.66
N VAL A 103 6.14 -1.87 -11.92
CA VAL A 103 6.58 -2.23 -13.27
C VAL A 103 6.31 -3.71 -13.54
N VAL A 104 5.59 -4.01 -14.62
CA VAL A 104 5.39 -5.37 -15.10
C VAL A 104 6.63 -5.79 -15.90
N THR A 105 7.48 -6.64 -15.32
CA THR A 105 8.80 -7.00 -15.88
C THR A 105 8.74 -7.69 -17.26
N SER A 106 7.64 -8.38 -17.58
CA SER A 106 7.46 -9.08 -18.86
C SER A 106 7.09 -8.15 -20.02
N THR A 107 6.40 -7.04 -19.76
CA THR A 107 5.96 -6.07 -20.79
C THR A 107 6.71 -4.74 -20.70
N ASN A 108 7.40 -4.48 -19.60
CA ASN A 108 7.97 -3.20 -19.19
C ASN A 108 6.92 -2.06 -19.10
N TYR A 109 5.65 -2.41 -18.91
CA TYR A 109 4.57 -1.46 -18.64
C TYR A 109 4.61 -1.00 -17.18
N MET A 110 4.20 0.23 -16.91
CA MET A 110 4.07 0.78 -15.56
C MET A 110 2.61 1.03 -15.24
N ASN A 111 2.13 0.49 -14.13
CA ASN A 111 0.82 0.82 -13.60
C ASN A 111 1.00 1.82 -12.45
N LEU A 112 0.16 2.84 -12.43
CA LEU A 112 -0.06 3.70 -11.28
C LEU A 112 -1.46 3.38 -10.75
N VAL A 113 -1.54 2.75 -9.58
CA VAL A 113 -2.80 2.40 -8.92
C VAL A 113 -3.04 3.39 -7.78
N GLN A 114 -4.16 4.09 -7.80
CA GLN A 114 -4.58 4.95 -6.71
C GLN A 114 -5.47 4.18 -5.74
N VAL A 115 -5.01 4.02 -4.50
CA VAL A 115 -5.84 3.56 -3.39
C VAL A 115 -6.46 4.79 -2.73
N ARG A 116 -7.78 4.81 -2.65
CA ARG A 116 -8.61 5.85 -2.04
C ARG A 116 -9.51 5.27 -0.96
N ARG A 117 -10.07 6.13 -0.12
CA ARG A 117 -11.12 5.79 0.84
C ARG A 117 -12.33 5.16 0.12
N GLN A 118 -12.85 4.07 0.69
CA GLN A 118 -14.06 3.41 0.23
C GLN A 118 -15.25 4.38 0.34
N GLY A 119 -16.02 4.53 -0.74
CA GLY A 119 -17.12 5.49 -0.86
C GLY A 119 -16.77 6.79 -1.60
N GLU A 120 -15.49 7.11 -1.82
CA GLU A 120 -15.09 8.24 -2.67
C GLU A 120 -15.16 7.87 -4.16
N HIS A 121 -16.32 8.09 -4.78
CA HIS A 121 -16.36 8.30 -6.23
C HIS A 121 -15.53 9.54 -6.54
N GLY A 122 -14.41 9.35 -7.24
CA GLY A 122 -13.50 10.44 -7.55
C GLY A 122 -14.14 11.50 -8.43
N GLU A 123 -14.28 12.72 -7.92
CA GLU A 123 -14.32 13.90 -8.78
C GLU A 123 -13.00 13.99 -9.55
N ASP A 124 -13.07 14.28 -10.85
CA ASP A 124 -11.90 14.35 -11.73
C ASP A 124 -10.90 15.40 -11.23
N CYS A 125 -9.73 14.93 -10.81
CA CYS A 125 -8.59 15.80 -10.52
C CYS A 125 -8.05 16.37 -11.84
N ARG A 126 -8.32 17.66 -12.07
CA ARG A 126 -7.79 18.45 -13.19
C ARG A 126 -6.29 18.74 -13.05
#